data_AF-A0A5C2M725-F1
#
_entry.id   AF-A0A5C2M725-F1
#
_cell.length_a   1.000
_cell.length_b   1.000
_cell.length_c   1.000
_cell.angle_alpha   90.00
_cell.angle_beta   90.00
_cell.angle_gamma   90.00
#
_symmetry.space_group_name_H-M   'P 1'
#
loop_
_entity.id
_entity.type
_entity.pdbx_description
1 polymer ?
#
loop_
_entity_poly.entity_id
_entity_poly.type
_entity_poly.pdbx_seq_one_letter_code
_entity_poly.pdbx_strand_id
1 'polypeptide(L)'
;MLRWQQGWSRLLWSISGRLLLVMLLISLLPMGMVVLYNQTESNVCVGVILISLIVAPSITKPIRTLVSAAHALKHDQFNQLDPRVLRHYAQGSDDMAELAQVFLDMAQAVEQRQDQLEEELSELKIEIDQEKRKKSVAEITSTDYFQKLHQRAQQLRQRAHTKSPTPATHPQIGHTEGEARKDEPPLPT
;
A
#
# COMPACT_ATOMS: atom_id res chain seq x y z
N MET A 1 -104.03 48.97 13.22
CA MET A 1 -102.91 48.11 12.77
C MET A 1 -101.74 49.00 12.37
N LEU A 2 -100.50 48.54 12.52
CA LEU A 2 -99.21 49.23 12.22
C LEU A 2 -98.62 50.20 13.27
N ARG A 3 -98.11 49.66 14.39
CA ARG A 3 -97.02 50.28 15.20
C ARG A 3 -96.00 49.26 15.74
N TRP A 4 -95.70 48.18 15.00
CA TRP A 4 -94.90 47.05 15.50
C TRP A 4 -93.65 46.67 14.68
N GLN A 5 -93.03 47.59 13.94
CA GLN A 5 -91.89 47.23 13.05
C GLN A 5 -90.59 48.02 13.25
N GLN A 6 -90.48 48.97 14.19
CA GLN A 6 -89.27 49.80 14.33
C GLN A 6 -88.26 49.38 15.43
N GLY A 7 -88.55 48.34 16.22
CA GLY A 7 -87.64 47.88 17.29
C GLY A 7 -86.55 46.90 16.85
N TRP A 8 -86.71 46.22 15.70
CA TRP A 8 -85.87 45.09 15.31
C TRP A 8 -84.60 45.49 14.54
N SER A 9 -84.54 46.68 13.95
CA SER A 9 -83.43 47.10 13.10
C SER A 9 -82.15 47.44 13.88
N ARG A 10 -82.26 47.90 15.13
CA ARG A 10 -81.09 48.19 15.97
C ARG A 10 -80.36 46.93 16.46
N LEU A 11 -81.11 45.84 16.71
CA LEU A 11 -80.51 44.55 17.04
C LEU A 11 -79.94 43.86 15.80
N LEU A 12 -80.69 43.83 14.69
CA LEU A 12 -80.26 43.17 13.46
C LEU A 12 -79.06 43.83 12.77
N TRP A 13 -78.88 45.16 12.86
CA TRP A 13 -77.71 45.83 12.28
C TRP A 13 -76.41 45.65 13.07
N SER A 14 -76.47 45.29 14.36
CA SER A 14 -75.24 45.03 15.16
C SER A 14 -74.66 43.63 14.92
N ILE A 15 -75.51 42.69 14.50
CA ILE A 15 -75.15 41.27 14.34
C ILE A 15 -74.58 41.01 12.94
N SER A 16 -75.10 41.67 11.90
CA SER A 16 -74.70 41.44 10.51
C SER A 16 -73.20 41.59 10.27
N GLY A 17 -72.56 42.63 10.83
CA GLY A 17 -71.11 42.83 10.73
C GLY A 17 -70.29 41.79 11.50
N ARG A 18 -70.77 41.37 12.69
CA ARG A 18 -70.09 40.35 13.51
C ARG A 18 -70.17 38.96 12.87
N LEU A 19 -71.30 38.63 12.26
CA LEU A 19 -71.47 37.35 11.56
C LEU A 19 -70.58 37.26 10.33
N LEU A 20 -70.45 38.36 9.58
CA LEU A 20 -69.56 38.46 8.41
C LEU A 20 -68.09 38.25 8.80
N LEU A 21 -67.67 38.82 9.93
CA LEU A 21 -66.33 38.62 10.50
C LEU A 21 -66.07 37.16 10.87
N VAL A 22 -67.04 36.50 11.53
CA VAL A 22 -66.91 35.08 11.93
C VAL A 22 -66.90 34.15 10.71
N MET A 23 -67.76 34.39 9.71
CA MET A 23 -67.77 33.63 8.45
C MET A 23 -66.45 33.77 7.66
N LEU A 24 -65.91 35.00 7.60
CA LEU A 24 -64.64 35.28 6.96
C LEU A 24 -63.48 34.58 7.68
N LEU A 25 -63.47 34.60 9.02
CA LEU A 25 -62.50 33.88 9.83
C LEU A 25 -62.54 32.38 9.60
N ILE A 26 -63.73 31.77 9.60
CA ILE A 26 -63.92 30.32 9.40
C ILE A 26 -63.50 29.88 7.99
N SER A 27 -63.66 30.73 6.98
CA SER A 27 -63.26 30.43 5.59
C SER A 27 -61.76 30.61 5.35
N LEU A 28 -61.15 31.63 5.97
CA LEU A 28 -59.73 31.98 5.73
C LEU A 28 -58.75 31.10 6.52
N LEU A 29 -59.16 30.64 7.70
CA LEU A 29 -58.35 29.81 8.60
C LEU A 29 -57.93 28.45 7.97
N PRO A 30 -58.81 27.65 7.34
CA PRO A 30 -58.40 26.42 6.68
C PRO A 30 -57.52 26.67 5.45
N MET A 31 -57.75 27.76 4.69
CA MET A 31 -56.95 28.07 3.50
C MET A 31 -55.50 28.43 3.87
N GLY A 32 -55.28 29.19 4.96
CA GLY A 32 -53.94 29.45 5.49
C GLY A 32 -53.25 28.19 6.04
N MET A 33 -54.02 27.30 6.67
CA MET A 33 -53.51 26.04 7.23
C MET A 33 -53.04 25.07 6.14
N VAL A 34 -53.78 24.97 5.03
CA VAL A 34 -53.40 24.15 3.87
C VAL A 34 -52.11 24.66 3.21
N VAL A 35 -51.91 25.98 3.11
CA VAL A 35 -50.68 26.57 2.54
C VAL A 35 -49.46 26.25 3.41
N LEU A 36 -49.59 26.36 4.74
CA LEU A 36 -48.52 26.00 5.68
C LEU A 36 -48.20 24.49 5.66
N TYR A 37 -49.25 23.66 5.56
CA TYR A 37 -49.11 22.21 5.47
C TYR A 37 -48.34 21.80 4.20
N ASN A 38 -48.74 22.34 3.05
CA ASN A 38 -48.10 22.07 1.76
C ASN A 38 -46.63 22.57 1.68
N GLN A 39 -46.33 23.70 2.33
CA GLN A 39 -44.96 24.24 2.40
C GLN A 39 -43.99 23.31 3.14
N THR A 40 -44.49 22.51 4.10
CA THR A 40 -43.68 21.59 4.89
C THR A 40 -43.28 20.35 4.07
N GLU A 41 -44.22 19.78 3.30
CA GLU A 41 -43.99 18.61 2.42
C GLU A 41 -42.91 18.87 1.35
N SER A 42 -42.91 20.07 0.76
CA SER A 42 -41.92 20.46 -0.25
C SER A 42 -40.50 20.54 0.35
N ASN A 43 -40.37 21.11 1.54
CA ASN A 43 -39.08 21.22 2.23
C ASN A 43 -38.54 19.84 2.66
N VAL A 44 -39.41 18.92 3.06
CA VAL A 44 -39.03 17.54 3.39
C VAL A 44 -38.44 16.83 2.17
N CYS A 45 -39.09 16.94 1.00
CA CYS A 45 -38.59 16.35 -0.24
C CYS A 45 -37.21 16.89 -0.61
N VAL A 46 -37.02 18.21 -0.53
CA VAL A 46 -35.71 18.86 -0.80
C VAL A 46 -34.66 18.38 0.20
N GLY A 47 -35.01 18.25 1.48
CA GLY A 47 -34.13 17.73 2.52
C GLY A 47 -33.66 16.30 2.23
N VAL A 48 -34.57 15.40 1.84
CA VAL A 48 -34.23 14.00 1.49
C VAL A 48 -33.31 13.95 0.27
N ILE A 49 -33.56 14.77 -0.76
CA ILE A 49 -32.71 14.85 -1.95
C ILE A 49 -31.30 15.35 -1.58
N LEU A 50 -31.21 16.38 -0.73
CA LEU A 50 -29.92 16.92 -0.27
C LEU A 50 -29.14 15.89 0.56
N ILE A 51 -29.78 15.23 1.52
CA ILE A 51 -29.13 14.18 2.32
C ILE A 51 -28.65 13.04 1.43
N SER A 52 -29.48 12.60 0.47
CA SER A 52 -29.12 11.57 -0.50
C SER A 52 -27.87 11.94 -1.33
N LEU A 53 -27.80 13.19 -1.80
CA LEU A 53 -26.65 13.71 -2.55
C LEU A 53 -25.39 13.88 -1.69
N ILE A 54 -25.53 14.04 -0.37
CA ILE A 54 -24.40 14.14 0.58
C ILE A 54 -23.87 12.75 0.95
N VAL A 55 -24.76 11.79 1.20
CA VAL A 55 -24.40 10.42 1.62
C VAL A 55 -23.74 9.62 0.48
N ALA A 56 -24.22 9.78 -0.75
CA ALA A 56 -23.68 9.06 -1.90
C ALA A 56 -22.16 9.24 -2.09
N PRO A 57 -21.60 10.48 -2.10
CA PRO A 57 -20.16 10.67 -2.22
C PRO A 57 -19.37 10.42 -0.93
N SER A 58 -20.00 10.51 0.27
CA SER A 58 -19.28 10.30 1.54
C SER A 58 -18.85 8.85 1.73
N ILE A 59 -19.65 7.89 1.24
CA ILE A 59 -19.37 6.45 1.35
C ILE A 59 -18.53 5.96 0.16
N THR A 60 -18.83 6.43 -1.06
CA THR A 60 -18.21 5.89 -2.28
C THR A 60 -16.72 6.23 -2.41
N LYS A 61 -16.32 7.43 -1.98
CA LYS A 61 -14.92 7.89 -2.08
C LYS A 61 -13.94 7.07 -1.22
N PRO A 62 -14.17 6.85 0.09
CA PRO A 62 -13.24 6.08 0.91
C PRO A 62 -13.12 4.63 0.42
N ILE A 63 -14.23 3.99 0.02
CA ILE A 63 -14.19 2.62 -0.52
C ILE A 63 -13.27 2.52 -1.75
N ARG A 64 -13.35 3.48 -2.68
CA ARG A 64 -12.46 3.49 -3.85
C ARG A 64 -11.00 3.63 -3.46
N THR A 65 -10.68 4.40 -2.43
CA THR A 65 -9.29 4.55 -1.95
C THR A 65 -8.77 3.27 -1.31
N LEU A 66 -9.59 2.56 -0.54
CA LEU A 66 -9.23 1.26 0.02
C LEU A 66 -9.05 0.21 -1.08
N VAL A 67 -9.93 0.17 -2.07
CA VAL A 67 -9.81 -0.74 -3.22
C VAL A 67 -8.55 -0.47 -4.03
N SER A 68 -8.20 0.81 -4.25
CA SER A 68 -6.94 1.14 -4.92
C SER A 68 -5.73 0.73 -4.10
N ALA A 69 -5.78 0.90 -2.78
CA ALA A 69 -4.70 0.47 -1.89
C ALA A 69 -4.52 -1.06 -1.91
N ALA A 70 -5.62 -1.81 -1.86
CA ALA A 70 -5.62 -3.26 -1.98
C ALA A 70 -5.07 -3.72 -3.34
N HIS A 71 -5.41 -3.01 -4.43
CA HIS A 71 -4.91 -3.33 -5.76
C HIS A 71 -3.42 -3.06 -5.91
N ALA A 72 -2.93 -1.96 -5.30
CA ALA A 72 -1.51 -1.63 -5.24
C ALA A 72 -0.74 -2.69 -4.44
N LEU A 73 -1.26 -3.09 -3.29
CA LEU A 73 -0.69 -4.16 -2.46
C LEU A 73 -0.63 -5.50 -3.19
N LYS A 74 -1.68 -5.86 -3.95
CA LYS A 74 -1.73 -7.12 -4.72
C LYS A 74 -0.66 -7.22 -5.82
N HIS A 75 -0.26 -6.10 -6.41
CA HIS A 75 0.64 -6.08 -7.58
C HIS A 75 2.05 -5.59 -7.23
N ASP A 76 2.41 -5.53 -5.95
CA ASP A 76 3.72 -5.03 -5.49
C ASP A 76 3.99 -3.57 -5.87
N GLN A 77 2.94 -2.80 -6.14
CA GLN A 77 3.02 -1.41 -6.58
C GLN A 77 2.94 -0.45 -5.39
N PHE A 78 3.74 -0.72 -4.34
CA PHE A 78 3.80 0.12 -3.13
C PHE A 78 4.14 1.58 -3.44
N ASN A 79 4.84 1.85 -4.54
CA ASN A 79 5.20 3.22 -4.97
C ASN A 79 4.00 4.07 -5.45
N GLN A 80 2.86 3.44 -5.75
CA GLN A 80 1.60 4.13 -6.11
C GLN A 80 0.66 4.30 -4.92
N LEU A 81 0.97 3.70 -3.78
CA LEU A 81 0.21 3.83 -2.56
C LEU A 81 0.60 5.14 -1.87
N ASP A 82 -0.23 6.19 -1.95
CA ASP A 82 -0.01 7.40 -1.17
C ASP A 82 -0.50 7.17 0.27
N PRO A 83 0.38 6.89 1.25
CA PRO A 83 -0.02 6.48 2.60
C PRO A 83 -0.74 7.60 3.34
N ARG A 84 -0.58 8.85 2.87
CA ARG A 84 -1.22 10.03 3.44
C ARG A 84 -2.73 10.00 3.24
N VAL A 85 -3.19 9.44 2.13
CA VAL A 85 -4.62 9.35 1.80
C VAL A 85 -5.31 8.34 2.71
N LEU A 86 -4.70 7.16 2.92
CA LEU A 86 -5.24 6.16 3.86
C LEU A 86 -5.19 6.66 5.30
N ARG A 87 -4.13 7.35 5.73
CA ARG A 87 -4.04 7.96 7.06
C ARG A 87 -5.13 9.00 7.32
N HIS A 88 -5.54 9.74 6.30
CA HIS A 88 -6.60 10.75 6.44
C HIS A 88 -7.94 10.10 6.82
N TYR A 89 -8.27 8.93 6.25
CA TYR A 89 -9.47 8.19 6.60
C TYR A 89 -9.30 7.36 7.87
N ALA A 90 -8.10 6.84 8.15
CA ALA A 90 -7.78 6.08 9.36
C ALA A 90 -7.79 6.90 10.67
N GLN A 91 -7.84 8.24 10.56
CA GLN A 91 -8.00 9.17 11.69
C GLN A 91 -9.46 9.38 12.09
N GLY A 92 -10.42 8.88 11.31
CA GLY A 92 -11.83 8.85 11.69
C GLY A 92 -12.09 7.94 12.90
N SER A 93 -13.29 8.03 13.47
CA SER A 93 -13.74 7.17 14.57
C SER A 93 -14.90 6.25 14.14
N ASP A 94 -15.04 6.00 12.84
CA ASP A 94 -16.08 5.18 12.25
C ASP A 94 -15.52 3.82 11.78
N ASP A 95 -16.42 2.90 11.42
CA ASP A 95 -16.05 1.57 10.91
C ASP A 95 -15.13 1.64 9.67
N MET A 96 -15.14 2.75 8.94
CA MET A 96 -14.26 2.96 7.78
C MET A 96 -12.81 3.23 8.21
N ALA A 97 -12.62 3.96 9.31
CA ALA A 97 -11.30 4.18 9.90
C ALA A 97 -10.70 2.87 10.40
N GLU A 98 -11.50 2.01 11.03
CA GLU A 98 -11.09 0.66 11.44
C GLU A 98 -10.64 -0.18 10.23
N LEU A 99 -11.43 -0.17 9.15
CA LEU A 99 -11.10 -0.86 7.89
C LEU A 99 -9.79 -0.34 7.26
N ALA A 100 -9.57 0.98 7.30
CA ALA A 100 -8.34 1.59 6.80
C ALA A 100 -7.12 1.17 7.63
N GLN A 101 -7.25 1.10 8.96
CA GLN A 101 -6.19 0.64 9.87
C GLN A 101 -5.83 -0.83 9.61
N VAL A 102 -6.82 -1.71 9.51
CA VAL A 102 -6.59 -3.13 9.19
C VAL A 102 -5.87 -3.29 7.85
N PHE A 103 -6.20 -2.46 6.86
CA PHE A 103 -5.50 -2.46 5.57
C PHE A 103 -4.05 -1.97 5.66
N LEU A 104 -3.78 -0.94 6.46
CA LEU A 104 -2.42 -0.46 6.74
C LEU A 104 -1.58 -1.55 7.41
N ASP A 105 -2.14 -2.23 8.41
CA ASP A 105 -1.47 -3.33 9.12
C ASP A 105 -1.17 -4.50 8.18
N MET A 106 -2.12 -4.85 7.30
CA MET A 106 -1.88 -5.88 6.27
C MET A 106 -0.78 -5.48 5.28
N ALA A 107 -0.76 -4.23 4.82
CA ALA A 107 0.27 -3.76 3.90
C ALA A 107 1.67 -3.90 4.53
N GLN A 108 1.81 -3.46 5.78
CA GLN A 108 3.07 -3.58 6.52
C GLN A 108 3.46 -5.04 6.77
N ALA A 109 2.49 -5.90 7.11
CA ALA A 109 2.75 -7.32 7.34
C ALA A 109 3.16 -8.07 6.06
N VAL A 110 2.62 -7.68 4.90
CA VAL A 110 3.02 -8.27 3.60
C VAL A 110 4.43 -7.84 3.22
N GLU A 111 4.76 -6.56 3.37
CA GLU A 111 6.11 -6.02 3.12
C GLU A 111 7.15 -6.75 4.00
N GLN A 112 6.90 -6.87 5.30
CA GLN A 112 7.81 -7.59 6.21
C GLN A 112 8.00 -9.06 5.84
N ARG A 113 6.93 -9.74 5.37
CA ARG A 113 7.04 -11.13 4.93
C ARG A 113 7.82 -11.26 3.63
N GLN A 114 7.67 -10.31 2.71
CA GLN A 114 8.46 -10.26 1.49
C GLN A 114 9.94 -10.04 1.80
N ASP A 115 10.27 -9.11 2.68
CA ASP A 115 11.65 -8.86 3.11
C ASP A 115 12.29 -10.11 3.73
N GLN A 116 11.54 -10.81 4.61
CA GLN A 116 12.00 -12.08 5.20
C GLN A 116 12.18 -13.18 4.15
N LEU A 117 11.25 -13.30 3.20
CA LEU A 117 11.37 -14.27 2.10
C LEU A 117 12.55 -13.95 1.17
N GLU A 118 12.84 -12.68 0.93
CA GLU A 118 14.02 -12.27 0.16
C GLU A 118 15.32 -12.61 0.88
N GLU A 119 15.37 -12.42 2.19
CA GLU A 119 16.53 -12.79 3.02
C GLU A 119 16.76 -14.31 2.97
N GLU A 120 15.72 -15.12 3.19
CA GLU A 120 15.77 -16.59 3.10
C GLU A 120 16.14 -17.08 1.69
N LEU A 121 15.61 -16.44 0.63
CA LEU A 121 15.98 -16.76 -0.75
C LEU A 121 17.42 -16.39 -1.07
N SER A 122 17.95 -15.31 -0.48
CA SER A 122 19.34 -14.91 -0.65
C SER A 122 20.29 -15.95 -0.06
N GLU A 123 19.96 -16.47 1.13
CA GLU A 123 20.72 -17.54 1.79
C GLU A 123 20.62 -18.86 0.99
N LEU A 124 19.41 -19.25 0.58
CA LEU A 124 19.18 -20.47 -0.19
C LEU A 124 19.89 -20.43 -1.56
N LYS A 125 19.93 -19.26 -2.21
CA LYS A 125 20.61 -19.08 -3.50
C LYS A 125 22.14 -19.20 -3.35
N ILE A 126 22.71 -18.77 -2.23
CA ILE A 126 24.14 -18.97 -1.93
C ILE A 126 24.44 -20.47 -1.73
N GLU A 127 23.58 -21.20 -1.02
CA GLU A 127 23.75 -22.63 -0.76
C GLU A 127 23.71 -23.46 -2.07
N ILE A 128 22.70 -23.23 -2.92
CA ILE A 128 22.57 -23.92 -4.21
C ILE A 128 23.78 -23.65 -5.12
N ASP A 129 24.29 -22.42 -5.13
CA ASP A 129 25.44 -22.06 -5.96
C ASP A 129 26.73 -22.75 -5.49
N GLN A 130 26.92 -22.95 -4.18
CA GLN A 130 28.03 -23.72 -3.64
C GLN A 130 27.93 -25.22 -3.99
N GLU A 131 26.75 -25.82 -3.89
CA GLU A 131 26.56 -27.22 -4.30
C GLU A 131 26.80 -27.42 -5.79
N LYS A 132 26.31 -26.51 -6.64
CA LYS A 132 26.57 -26.54 -8.08
C LYS A 132 28.06 -26.40 -8.38
N ARG A 133 28.75 -25.46 -7.74
CA ARG A 133 30.22 -25.32 -7.90
C ARG A 133 30.96 -26.58 -7.46
N LYS A 134 30.60 -27.20 -6.33
CA LYS A 134 31.20 -28.46 -5.87
C LYS A 134 30.97 -29.60 -6.88
N LYS A 135 29.75 -29.73 -7.41
CA LYS A 135 29.44 -30.72 -8.46
C LYS A 135 30.20 -30.46 -9.76
N SER A 136 30.26 -29.21 -10.22
CA SER A 136 31.01 -28.85 -11.44
C SER A 136 32.52 -29.07 -11.28
N VAL A 137 33.10 -28.77 -10.11
CA VAL A 137 34.52 -29.08 -9.84
C VAL A 137 34.74 -30.59 -9.77
N ALA A 138 33.84 -31.35 -9.13
CA ALA A 138 33.92 -32.81 -9.11
C ALA A 138 33.80 -33.42 -10.51
N GLU A 139 32.96 -32.86 -11.37
CA GLU A 139 32.81 -33.29 -12.77
C GLU A 139 34.07 -32.96 -13.59
N ILE A 140 34.59 -31.73 -13.51
CA ILE A 140 35.84 -31.33 -14.19
C ILE A 140 37.03 -32.18 -13.72
N THR A 141 37.17 -32.41 -12.42
CA THR A 141 38.28 -33.20 -11.87
C THR A 141 38.15 -34.70 -12.15
N SER A 142 36.93 -35.21 -12.30
CA SER A 142 36.68 -36.60 -12.69
C SER A 142 36.76 -36.82 -14.19
N THR A 143 36.78 -35.77 -15.02
CA THR A 143 37.02 -35.95 -16.46
C THR A 143 38.37 -36.57 -16.73
N ASP A 144 38.34 -37.49 -17.69
CA ASP A 144 39.46 -38.27 -18.20
C ASP A 144 40.63 -37.39 -18.71
N TYR A 145 40.31 -36.16 -19.14
CA TYR A 145 41.28 -35.16 -19.58
C TYR A 145 42.14 -34.62 -18.43
N PHE A 146 41.52 -34.29 -17.28
CA PHE A 146 42.23 -33.75 -16.12
C PHE A 146 43.15 -34.81 -15.49
N GLN A 147 42.70 -36.08 -15.44
CA GLN A 147 43.51 -37.21 -15.00
C GLN A 147 44.75 -37.41 -15.88
N LYS A 148 44.57 -37.37 -17.22
CA LYS A 148 45.68 -37.47 -18.18
C LYS A 148 46.66 -36.29 -18.04
N LEU A 149 46.16 -35.08 -17.84
CA LEU A 149 46.99 -33.88 -17.65
C LEU A 149 47.81 -33.96 -16.35
N HIS A 150 47.19 -34.39 -15.24
CA HIS A 150 47.85 -34.60 -13.96
C HIS A 150 48.97 -35.66 -14.07
N GLN A 151 48.67 -36.78 -14.73
CA GLN A 151 49.64 -37.86 -14.95
C GLN A 151 50.82 -37.40 -15.82
N ARG A 152 50.55 -36.60 -16.86
CA ARG A 152 51.59 -35.98 -17.71
C ARG A 152 52.49 -35.05 -16.90
N ALA A 153 51.91 -34.22 -16.03
CA ALA A 153 52.66 -33.29 -15.18
C ALA A 153 53.51 -34.01 -14.13
N GLN A 154 53.02 -35.12 -13.56
CA GLN A 154 53.81 -35.96 -12.64
C GLN A 154 55.00 -36.62 -13.35
N GLN A 155 54.80 -37.14 -14.57
CA GLN A 155 55.88 -37.72 -15.36
C GLN A 155 56.98 -36.71 -15.68
N LEU A 156 56.61 -35.46 -16.00
CA LEU A 156 57.58 -34.39 -16.23
C LEU A 156 58.37 -34.04 -14.96
N ARG A 157 57.72 -33.97 -13.80
CA ARG A 157 58.38 -33.73 -12.50
C ARG A 157 59.32 -34.84 -12.08
N GLN A 158 58.92 -36.09 -12.27
CA GLN A 158 59.78 -37.25 -11.99
C GLN A 158 61.01 -37.24 -12.89
N ARG A 159 60.84 -36.93 -14.18
CA ARG A 159 61.96 -36.77 -15.13
C ARG A 159 62.90 -35.63 -14.76
N ALA A 160 62.36 -34.52 -14.23
CA ALA A 160 63.16 -33.42 -13.71
C ALA A 160 63.96 -33.84 -12.46
N HIS A 161 63.36 -34.62 -11.55
CA HIS A 161 64.03 -35.13 -10.35
C HIS A 161 65.09 -36.22 -10.63
N THR A 162 64.89 -37.06 -11.65
CA THR A 162 65.88 -38.07 -12.05
C THR A 162 67.03 -37.50 -12.87
N LYS A 163 66.92 -36.24 -13.33
CA LYS A 163 67.99 -35.50 -14.00
C LYS A 163 68.81 -34.63 -13.03
N SER A 164 68.88 -35.06 -11.78
CA SER A 164 69.91 -34.61 -10.83
C SER A 164 70.98 -35.71 -10.71
N PRO A 165 72.11 -35.61 -11.41
CA PRO A 165 73.32 -36.30 -10.99
C PRO A 165 74.03 -35.46 -9.92
N THR A 166 74.31 -36.14 -8.81
CA THR A 166 75.60 -36.04 -8.09
C THR A 166 75.68 -35.06 -6.91
N PRO A 167 76.00 -35.55 -5.69
CA PRO A 167 76.45 -34.72 -4.59
C PRO A 167 77.85 -34.18 -4.93
N ALA A 168 77.93 -32.92 -5.35
CA ALA A 168 79.19 -32.22 -5.46
C ALA A 168 79.55 -31.64 -4.09
N THR A 169 80.55 -32.28 -3.47
CA THR A 169 81.42 -31.72 -2.44
C THR A 169 81.76 -30.26 -2.71
N HIS A 170 81.68 -29.46 -1.65
CA HIS A 170 82.22 -28.11 -1.47
C HIS A 170 83.50 -27.82 -2.27
N PRO A 171 83.57 -26.63 -2.88
CA PRO A 171 84.70 -25.75 -2.64
C PRO A 171 84.25 -24.43 -2.02
N GLN A 172 84.82 -24.08 -0.87
CA GLN A 172 84.87 -22.72 -0.36
C GLN A 172 85.62 -21.83 -1.36
N ILE A 173 85.04 -20.72 -1.80
CA ILE A 173 85.65 -19.39 -2.05
C ILE A 173 84.44 -18.42 -2.07
N GLY A 174 84.20 -17.55 -1.09
CA GLY A 174 84.95 -16.33 -0.78
C GLY A 174 83.97 -15.15 -0.86
N HIS A 175 84.01 -14.28 0.15
CA HIS A 175 83.21 -13.07 0.32
C HIS A 175 83.08 -12.19 -0.95
N THR A 176 81.88 -11.62 -1.17
CA THR A 176 81.64 -10.16 -1.15
C THR A 176 80.14 -9.86 -1.07
N GLU A 177 79.76 -9.22 0.04
CA GLU A 177 78.73 -8.19 0.20
C GLU A 177 78.19 -7.48 -1.06
N GLY A 178 76.90 -7.12 -1.00
CA GLY A 178 76.43 -5.84 -1.54
C GLY A 178 75.31 -5.90 -2.57
N GLU A 179 74.14 -5.44 -2.12
CA GLU A 179 73.28 -4.52 -2.90
C GLU A 179 72.06 -5.05 -3.68
N ALA A 180 70.95 -5.05 -2.95
CA ALA A 180 69.66 -4.44 -3.29
C ALA A 180 68.90 -4.84 -4.57
N ARG A 181 68.01 -5.82 -4.35
CA ARG A 181 66.61 -5.92 -4.78
C ARG A 181 66.03 -4.70 -5.52
N LYS A 182 65.85 -4.84 -6.83
CA LYS A 182 64.78 -4.21 -7.61
C LYS A 182 64.02 -5.33 -8.32
N ASP A 183 62.72 -5.12 -8.54
CA ASP A 183 61.74 -6.01 -9.19
C ASP A 183 60.81 -6.75 -8.22
N GLU A 184 59.98 -5.96 -7.52
CA GLU A 184 58.72 -6.44 -6.98
C GLU A 184 57.58 -5.73 -7.76
N PRO A 185 56.75 -6.45 -8.53
CA PRO A 185 55.60 -5.85 -9.19
C PRO A 185 54.43 -5.70 -8.19
N PRO A 186 53.63 -4.62 -8.26
CA PRO A 186 52.58 -4.37 -7.26
C PRO A 186 51.40 -5.33 -7.41
N LEU A 187 50.81 -5.72 -6.27
CA LEU A 187 49.58 -6.51 -6.19
C LEU A 187 48.36 -5.72 -6.75
N PRO A 188 47.44 -6.39 -7.45
CA PRO A 188 46.17 -5.80 -7.86
C PRO A 188 45.19 -5.75 -6.68
N THR A 189 44.52 -4.59 -6.52
CA THR A 189 43.28 -4.43 -5.74
C THR A 189 42.08 -4.91 -6.53
#